data_AF-A0A352IMU8-F1
#
_entry.id   AF-A0A352IMU8-F1
#
_cell.length_a   1.000
_cell.length_b   1.000
_cell.length_c   1.000
_cell.angle_alpha   90.00
_cell.angle_beta   90.00
_cell.angle_gamma   90.00
#
_symmetry.space_group_name_H-M   'P 1'
#
loop_
_entity.id
_entity.type
_entity.pdbx_description
1 polymer ?
#
loop_
_entity_poly.entity_id
_entity_poly.type
_entity_poly.pdbx_seq_one_letter_code
_entity_poly.pdbx_strand_id
1 'polypeptide(L)' 'LGDITSYYVKLASGKRVQATMANVERRGERPTWGDRVFVSWEASSPILLWN' A
#
# COMPACT_ATOMS: atom_id res chain seq x y z
N LEU A 1 4.27 18.87 -7.37
CA LEU A 1 4.56 17.42 -7.49
C LEU A 1 4.96 16.91 -6.12
N GLY A 2 4.04 16.24 -5.42
CA GLY A 2 4.29 15.68 -4.09
C GLY A 2 3.04 15.16 -3.40
N ASP A 3 1.95 14.95 -4.13
CA ASP A 3 0.62 14.72 -3.54
C ASP A 3 0.35 13.24 -3.25
N ILE A 4 1.19 12.33 -3.77
CA ILE A 4 1.10 10.89 -3.52
C ILE A 4 2.47 10.28 -3.24
N THR A 5 2.49 9.27 -2.38
CA THR A 5 3.65 8.42 -2.11
C THR A 5 3.30 6.98 -2.48
N SER A 6 4.24 6.29 -3.13
CA SER A 6 4.10 4.87 -3.48
C SER A 6 4.99 4.00 -2.61
N TYR A 7 4.40 2.93 -2.09
CA TYR A 7 5.04 1.93 -1.24
C TYR A 7 5.06 0.57 -1.95
N TYR A 8 6.15 -0.18 -1.77
CA TYR A 8 6.27 -1.56 -2.22
C TYR A 8 6.40 -2.47 -1.01
N VAL A 9 5.34 -3.21 -0.68
CA VAL A 9 5.31 -4.11 0.46
C VAL A 9 5.65 -5.53 0.02
N LYS A 10 6.69 -6.12 0.61
CA LYS A 10 7.04 -7.53 0.39
C LYS A 10 6.23 -8.40 1.36
N LEU A 11 5.45 -9.33 0.80
CA LEU A 11 4.70 -10.31 1.59
C LEU A 11 5.59 -11.49 1.97
N ALA A 12 5.19 -12.23 3.01
CA ALA A 12 5.86 -13.47 3.42
C ALA A 12 5.92 -14.51 2.28
N SER A 13 4.94 -14.48 1.36
CA SER A 13 4.92 -15.31 0.15
C SER A 13 5.97 -14.92 -0.90
N GLY A 14 6.75 -13.85 -0.68
CA GLY A 14 7.70 -13.31 -1.64
C GLY A 14 7.08 -12.40 -2.71
N LYS A 15 5.74 -12.38 -2.83
CA LYS A 15 5.02 -11.45 -3.70
C LYS A 15 5.16 -10.01 -3.21
N ARG A 16 4.94 -9.05 -4.11
CA ARG A 16 4.95 -7.62 -3.81
C ARG A 16 3.57 -7.01 -4.04
N VAL A 17 3.14 -6.15 -3.12
CA VAL A 17 1.96 -5.29 -3.27
C VAL A 17 2.43 -3.87 -3.44
N GLN A 18 1.95 -3.19 -4.46
CA GLN A 18 2.14 -1.75 -4.62
C GLN A 18 0.92 -1.03 -4.03
N ALA A 19 1.19 -0.09 -3.13
CA ALA A 19 0.16 0.78 -2.54
C ALA A 19 0.52 2.24 -2.80
N THR A 20 -0.47 3.06 -3.11
CA THR A 20 -0.28 4.50 -3.31
C THR A 20 -1.18 5.24 -2.34
N MET A 21 -0.59 6.16 -1.58
CA MET A 21 -1.29 6.96 -0.57
C MET A 21 -1.16 8.43 -0.90
N ALA A 22 -2.25 9.18 -0.72
CA ALA A 22 -2.22 10.62 -0.83
C ALA A 22 -1.50 11.23 0.39
N ASN A 23 -0.66 12.24 0.14
CA ASN A 23 0.10 12.98 1.16
C ASN A 23 -0.79 14.04 1.85
N VAL A 24 -2.02 13.65 2.22
CA VAL A 24 -3.03 14.54 2.80
C VAL A 24 -2.82 14.77 4.29
N GLU A 25 -2.23 13.82 5.01
CA GLU A 25 -1.97 13.94 6.45
C GLU A 25 -0.50 14.23 6.73
N ARG A 26 -0.22 15.43 7.26
CA ARG A 26 1.15 15.82 7.65
C ARG A 26 1.69 15.01 8.84
N ARG A 27 0.82 14.38 9.64
CA ARG A 27 1.13 13.67 10.89
C ARG A 27 0.80 12.16 10.91
N GLY A 28 0.36 11.59 9.78
CA GLY A 28 0.15 10.14 9.69
C GLY A 28 1.47 9.37 9.84
N GLU A 29 1.40 8.11 10.30
CA GLU A 29 2.57 7.22 10.28
C GLU A 29 3.14 7.16 8.86
N ARG A 30 4.45 7.38 8.74
CA ARG A 30 5.18 7.27 7.46
C ARG A 30 6.11 6.07 7.55
N PRO A 31 5.68 4.89 7.05
CA PRO A 31 6.55 3.73 7.01
C PRO A 31 7.84 4.07 6.27
N THR A 32 8.96 3.64 6.85
CA THR A 32 10.27 3.70 6.21
C THR A 32 10.72 2.30 5.79
N TRP A 33 11.88 2.22 5.13
CA TRP A 33 12.43 0.97 4.65
C TRP A 33 12.68 -0.02 5.79
N GLY A 34 12.17 -1.25 5.62
CA GLY A 34 12.35 -2.32 6.60
C GLY A 34 11.23 -2.39 7.65
N ASP A 35 10.35 -1.39 7.73
CA ASP A 35 9.23 -1.43 8.66
C ASP A 35 8.28 -2.57 8.34
N ARG A 36 7.81 -3.23 9.40
CA ARG A 36 6.74 -4.22 9.28
C ARG A 36 5.41 -3.50 9.25
N VAL A 37 4.71 -3.62 8.12
CA VAL A 37 3.41 -2.99 7.88
C VAL A 37 2.35 -4.03 7.57
N PHE A 38 1.08 -3.61 7.71
CA PHE A 38 -0.07 -4.35 7.22
C PHE A 38 -0.63 -3.64 5.98
N VAL A 39 -1.09 -4.42 5.01
CA VAL A 39 -1.86 -3.90 3.87
C VAL A 39 -3.30 -4.33 4.05
N SER A 40 -4.22 -3.40 3.87
CA SER A 40 -5.66 -3.63 3.91
C SER A 40 -6.34 -2.96 2.71
N TRP A 41 -7.52 -3.45 2.38
CA TRP A 41 -8.41 -2.89 1.38
C TRP A 41 -9.84 -3.25 1.77
N GLU A 42 -10.81 -2.50 1.26
CA GLU A 42 -12.21 -2.85 1.46
C GLU A 42 -12.56 -4.13 0.72
N ALA A 43 -13.50 -4.92 1.27
CA ALA A 43 -13.96 -6.15 0.64
C ALA A 43 -14.54 -5.94 -0.78
N SER A 44 -15.00 -4.72 -1.07
CA SER A 44 -15.53 -4.28 -2.37
C SER A 44 -14.43 -3.94 -3.41
N SER A 45 -13.18 -3.78 -2.99
CA SER A 45 -12.09 -3.30 -3.86
C SER A 45 -11.59 -4.34 -4.88
N PRO A 46 -11.48 -5.64 -4.56
CA PRO A 46 -11.00 -6.63 -5.51
C PRO A 46 -11.97 -6.82 -6.67
N ILE A 47 -11.44 -6.81 -7.89
CA ILE A 47 -12.19 -7.19 -9.11
C ILE A 47 -11.65 -8.54 -9.58
N LEU A 48 -12.55 -9.50 -9.78
CA LEU A 48 -12.23 -10.79 -10.34
C LEU A 48 -12.42 -10.74 -11.86
N LEU A 49 -11.37 -11.07 -12.60
CA LEU A 49 -11.46 -11.32 -14.03
C LEU A 49 -11.52 -12.83 -14.25
N TRP A 50 -12.61 -13.30 -14.83
CA TRP A 50 -12.84 -14.69 -15.20
C TRP A 50 -12.89 -14.81 -16.73
N ASN A 51 -12.28 -15.86 -17.31
CA ASN A 51 -12.34 -16.16 -18.74
C ASN A 51 -13.18 -17.41 -19.05
#